data_AF-A0A0F7ZSJ7-F1
#
_entry.id   AF-A0A0F7ZSJ7-F1
#
_cell.length_a   1.000
_cell.length_b   1.000
_cell.length_c   1.000
_cell.angle_alpha   90.00
_cell.angle_beta   90.00
_cell.angle_gamma   90.00
#
_symmetry.space_group_name_H-M   'P 1'
#
loop_
_entity.id
_entity.type
_entity.pdbx_description
1 polymer ?
#
loop_
_entity_poly.entity_id
_entity_poly.type
_entity_poly.pdbx_seq_one_letter_code
_entity_poly.pdbx_strand_id
1 'polypeptide(L)'
;MKIMDKWTPMHDTSIVEDVVIFRMNILRGKILRYQGRFEDSLQSLHSAHDLTKARREIFFDEDFGELIVELADTLQELGNFSRSEALLRKQLTRDHTSATDSILRVSLAECLFARREFVKAEGVCADLNNRHAIPKMARLRLCITAAKLCHVQADLSGAFSWWTEAL
;
A
#
# COMPACT_ATOMS: atom_id res chain seq x y z
N MET A 1 17.22 9.65 -9.58
CA MET A 1 16.17 9.82 -10.61
C MET A 1 16.68 9.76 -12.04
N LYS A 2 17.84 10.38 -12.37
CA LYS A 2 18.44 10.45 -13.74
C LYS A 2 18.60 9.15 -14.55
N ILE A 3 18.43 7.95 -13.99
CA ILE A 3 18.52 6.69 -14.74
C ILE A 3 17.16 6.25 -15.30
N MET A 4 16.07 6.43 -14.55
CA MET A 4 14.73 6.06 -15.00
C MET A 4 14.17 7.02 -16.05
N ASP A 5 14.74 8.22 -16.14
CA ASP A 5 14.38 9.25 -17.12
C ASP A 5 15.10 9.05 -18.47
N LYS A 6 16.05 8.11 -18.55
CA LYS A 6 16.83 7.83 -19.77
C LYS A 6 16.17 6.82 -20.70
N TRP A 7 15.19 6.07 -20.19
CA TRP A 7 14.46 5.10 -20.98
C TRP A 7 13.10 5.69 -21.36
N THR A 8 12.83 5.72 -22.65
CA THR A 8 11.53 6.10 -23.22
C THR A 8 11.18 5.08 -24.31
N PRO A 9 9.89 4.75 -24.49
CA PRO A 9 9.46 3.95 -25.63
C PRO A 9 9.91 4.57 -26.94
N MET A 10 10.26 3.74 -27.92
CA MET A 10 10.76 4.24 -29.20
C MET A 10 9.62 4.75 -30.11
N HIS A 11 8.39 4.21 -29.98
CA HIS A 11 7.20 4.55 -30.79
C HIS A 11 5.89 4.27 -29.99
N ASP A 12 4.80 3.85 -30.67
CA ASP A 12 3.62 3.25 -30.04
C ASP A 12 4.06 2.14 -29.08
N THR A 13 3.56 2.19 -27.84
CA THR A 13 4.00 1.25 -26.81
C THR A 13 3.52 -0.16 -27.12
N SER A 14 4.46 -1.09 -27.16
CA SER A 14 4.15 -2.51 -27.11
C SER A 14 3.62 -2.91 -25.73
N ILE A 15 2.94 -4.05 -25.66
CA ILE A 15 2.44 -4.63 -24.40
C ILE A 15 3.58 -4.77 -23.36
N VAL A 16 4.77 -5.18 -23.81
CA VAL A 16 5.93 -5.35 -22.93
C VAL A 16 6.41 -3.99 -22.39
N GLU A 17 6.45 -2.97 -23.26
CA GLU A 17 6.78 -1.61 -22.84
C GLU A 17 5.75 -1.06 -21.85
N ASP A 18 4.46 -1.34 -22.03
CA ASP A 18 3.42 -0.93 -21.08
C ASP A 18 3.61 -1.58 -19.70
N VAL A 19 3.99 -2.87 -19.65
CA VAL A 19 4.32 -3.55 -18.38
C VAL A 19 5.55 -2.90 -17.71
N VAL A 20 6.57 -2.54 -18.50
CA VAL A 20 7.76 -1.84 -17.98
C VAL A 20 7.40 -0.45 -17.46
N ILE A 21 6.63 0.33 -18.22
CA ILE A 21 6.17 1.68 -17.83
C ILE A 21 5.35 1.60 -16.55
N PHE A 22 4.45 0.63 -16.45
CA PHE A 22 3.64 0.39 -15.25
C PHE A 22 4.52 0.19 -14.01
N ARG A 23 5.47 -0.76 -14.07
CA ARG A 23 6.39 -1.06 -12.95
C ARG A 23 7.32 0.11 -12.62
N MET A 24 7.81 0.80 -13.65
CA MET A 24 8.64 2.00 -13.48
C MET A 24 7.88 3.09 -12.73
N ASN A 25 6.60 3.30 -13.03
CA ASN A 25 5.79 4.31 -12.34
C ASN A 25 5.52 3.93 -10.87
N ILE A 26 5.30 2.65 -10.55
CA ILE A 26 5.21 2.19 -9.15
C ILE A 26 6.51 2.44 -8.39
N LEU A 27 7.65 2.02 -8.95
CA LEU A 27 8.96 2.22 -8.33
C LEU A 27 9.29 3.71 -8.15
N ARG A 28 8.98 4.54 -9.16
CA ARG A 28 9.16 5.99 -9.09
C ARG A 28 8.30 6.59 -7.98
N GLY A 29 7.03 6.19 -7.90
CA GLY A 29 6.12 6.57 -6.83
C GLY A 29 6.70 6.27 -5.46
N LYS A 30 7.09 5.02 -5.21
CA LYS A 30 7.75 4.59 -3.96
C LYS A 30 8.95 5.46 -3.59
N ILE A 31 9.87 5.66 -4.53
CA ILE A 31 11.09 6.45 -4.30
C ILE A 31 10.73 7.90 -3.95
N LEU A 32 9.81 8.51 -4.69
CA LEU A 32 9.36 9.88 -4.44
C LEU A 32 8.67 10.01 -3.07
N ARG A 33 7.83 9.05 -2.69
CA ARG A 33 7.21 9.00 -1.36
C ARG A 33 8.26 8.94 -0.25
N TYR A 34 9.26 8.09 -0.37
CA TYR A 34 10.37 8.03 0.62
C TYR A 34 11.22 9.30 0.66
N GLN A 35 11.19 10.12 -0.39
CA GLN A 35 11.83 11.44 -0.41
C GLN A 35 10.93 12.56 0.13
N GLY A 36 9.69 12.26 0.56
CA GLY A 36 8.71 13.26 0.98
C GLY A 36 8.06 14.03 -0.17
N ARG A 37 8.29 13.62 -1.43
CA ARG A 37 7.71 14.23 -2.63
C ARG A 37 6.36 13.58 -2.96
N PHE A 38 5.38 13.78 -2.10
CA PHE A 38 4.14 13.01 -2.10
C PHE A 38 3.24 13.31 -3.32
N GLU A 39 3.17 14.56 -3.77
CA GLU A 39 2.39 14.94 -4.95
C GLU A 39 2.98 14.31 -6.22
N ASP A 40 4.30 14.34 -6.38
CA ASP A 40 4.99 13.71 -7.52
C ASP A 40 4.87 12.18 -7.47
N SER A 41 4.92 11.60 -6.27
CA SER A 41 4.64 10.17 -6.05
C SER A 41 3.24 9.84 -6.56
N LEU A 42 2.23 10.61 -6.12
CA LEU A 42 0.84 10.41 -6.46
C LEU A 42 0.60 10.55 -7.97
N GLN A 43 1.29 11.47 -8.65
CA GLN A 43 1.23 11.60 -10.11
C GLN A 43 1.80 10.37 -10.82
N SER A 44 2.95 9.87 -10.36
CA SER A 44 3.56 8.65 -10.93
C SER A 44 2.64 7.44 -10.76
N LEU A 45 2.08 7.27 -9.56
CA LEU A 45 1.19 6.15 -9.25
C LEU A 45 -0.15 6.24 -10.01
N HIS A 46 -0.71 7.44 -10.20
CA HIS A 46 -1.89 7.59 -11.07
C HIS A 46 -1.60 7.22 -12.51
N SER A 47 -0.41 7.55 -13.04
CA SER A 47 0.00 7.13 -14.39
C SER A 47 0.00 5.60 -14.53
N ALA A 48 0.52 4.87 -13.54
CA ALA A 48 0.44 3.40 -13.52
C ALA A 48 -1.01 2.91 -13.47
N HIS A 49 -1.84 3.51 -12.61
CA HIS A 49 -3.24 3.12 -12.45
C HIS A 49 -4.07 3.39 -13.71
N ASP A 50 -3.87 4.51 -14.39
CA ASP A 50 -4.60 4.83 -15.62
C ASP A 50 -4.18 3.91 -16.79
N LEU A 51 -2.92 3.48 -16.82
CA LEU A 51 -2.45 2.47 -17.78
C LEU A 51 -3.22 1.14 -17.64
N THR A 52 -3.49 0.69 -16.41
CA THR A 52 -4.31 -0.52 -16.16
C THR A 52 -5.75 -0.40 -16.67
N LYS A 53 -6.30 0.81 -16.75
CA LYS A 53 -7.65 1.03 -17.30
C LYS A 53 -7.63 1.09 -18.82
N ALA A 54 -6.55 1.63 -19.39
CA ALA A 54 -6.36 1.80 -20.83
C ALA A 54 -6.04 0.47 -21.53
N ARG A 55 -5.28 -0.41 -20.87
CA ARG A 55 -4.83 -1.71 -21.41
C ARG A 55 -5.53 -2.87 -20.70
N ARG A 56 -6.80 -3.09 -21.04
CA ARG A 56 -7.65 -4.14 -20.42
C ARG A 56 -7.22 -5.56 -20.80
N GLU A 57 -6.41 -5.69 -21.84
CA GLU A 57 -5.83 -6.93 -22.34
C GLU A 57 -4.63 -7.43 -21.51
N ILE A 58 -4.10 -6.59 -20.59
CA ILE A 58 -2.97 -6.93 -19.72
C ILE A 58 -3.47 -7.22 -18.31
N PHE A 59 -3.10 -8.39 -17.78
CA PHE A 59 -3.37 -8.76 -16.39
C PHE A 59 -2.20 -8.32 -15.50
N PHE A 60 -2.42 -7.28 -14.70
CA PHE A 60 -1.43 -6.73 -13.76
C PHE A 60 -1.57 -7.31 -12.33
N ASP A 61 -2.32 -8.40 -12.14
CA ASP A 61 -2.86 -8.82 -10.83
C ASP A 61 -1.81 -8.98 -9.72
N GLU A 62 -0.60 -9.45 -10.03
CA GLU A 62 0.47 -9.61 -9.03
C GLU A 62 0.92 -8.25 -8.44
N ASP A 63 1.03 -7.23 -9.29
CA ASP A 63 1.58 -5.92 -8.95
C ASP A 63 0.48 -4.88 -8.65
N PHE A 64 -0.78 -5.16 -9.02
CA PHE A 64 -1.89 -4.23 -8.84
C PHE A 64 -2.20 -3.98 -7.36
N GLY A 65 -2.11 -5.01 -6.52
CA GLY A 65 -2.25 -4.88 -5.07
C GLY A 65 -1.23 -3.91 -4.48
N GLU A 66 0.03 -4.03 -4.93
CA GLU A 66 1.11 -3.13 -4.53
C GLU A 66 0.84 -1.68 -4.96
N LEU A 67 0.40 -1.46 -6.21
CA LEU A 67 0.03 -0.13 -6.69
C LEU A 67 -1.06 0.52 -5.81
N ILE A 68 -2.10 -0.23 -5.45
CA ILE A 68 -3.18 0.30 -4.61
C ILE A 68 -2.68 0.66 -3.22
N VAL A 69 -1.82 -0.17 -2.61
CA VAL A 69 -1.21 0.15 -1.31
C VAL A 69 -0.34 1.41 -1.41
N GLU A 70 0.49 1.56 -2.43
CA GLU A 70 1.32 2.76 -2.58
C GLU A 70 0.50 4.03 -2.83
N LEU A 71 -0.60 3.94 -3.58
CA LEU A 71 -1.56 5.05 -3.72
C LEU A 71 -2.18 5.40 -2.37
N ALA A 72 -2.65 4.39 -1.63
CA ALA A 72 -3.29 4.57 -0.35
C ALA A 72 -2.33 5.18 0.69
N ASP A 73 -1.12 4.65 0.80
CA ASP A 73 -0.08 5.13 1.71
C ASP A 73 0.31 6.57 1.34
N THR A 74 0.50 6.88 0.05
CA THR A 74 0.79 8.27 -0.40
C THR A 74 -0.35 9.24 -0.03
N LEU A 75 -1.61 8.81 -0.17
CA LEU A 75 -2.76 9.62 0.23
C LEU A 75 -2.80 9.85 1.75
N GLN A 76 -2.38 8.88 2.57
CA GLN A 76 -2.29 9.03 4.02
C GLN A 76 -1.21 10.04 4.41
N GLU A 77 -0.04 10.00 3.77
CA GLU A 77 1.04 10.98 4.00
C GLU A 77 0.60 12.42 3.65
N LEU A 78 -0.27 12.57 2.64
CA LEU A 78 -0.90 13.85 2.28
C LEU A 78 -2.05 14.25 3.23
N GLY A 79 -2.33 13.49 4.29
CA GLY A 79 -3.45 13.70 5.21
C GLY A 79 -4.83 13.39 4.60
N ASN A 80 -4.87 12.80 3.42
CA ASN A 80 -6.09 12.59 2.63
C ASN A 80 -6.75 11.23 2.96
N PHE A 81 -6.98 11.00 4.25
CA PHE A 81 -7.37 9.70 4.80
C PHE A 81 -8.70 9.18 4.25
N SER A 82 -9.69 10.05 4.03
CA SER A 82 -11.00 9.64 3.49
C SER A 82 -10.88 9.02 2.09
N ARG A 83 -9.98 9.56 1.25
CA ARG A 83 -9.74 9.02 -0.09
C ARG A 83 -8.94 7.72 -0.04
N SER A 84 -7.97 7.62 0.87
CA SER A 84 -7.20 6.40 1.12
C SER A 84 -8.12 5.25 1.57
N GLU A 85 -8.95 5.49 2.59
CA GLU A 85 -9.90 4.49 3.09
C GLU A 85 -10.89 4.05 2.00
N ALA A 86 -11.47 5.00 1.25
CA ALA A 86 -12.41 4.67 0.18
C ALA A 86 -11.75 3.81 -0.91
N LEU A 87 -10.50 4.11 -1.27
CA LEU A 87 -9.72 3.34 -2.23
C LEU A 87 -9.50 1.90 -1.73
N LEU A 88 -9.00 1.75 -0.50
CA LEU A 88 -8.70 0.45 0.11
C LEU A 88 -9.95 -0.41 0.28
N ARG A 89 -11.04 0.16 0.82
CA ARG A 89 -12.31 -0.55 0.98
C ARG A 89 -12.89 -1.00 -0.35
N LYS A 90 -12.88 -0.14 -1.37
CA LYS A 90 -13.32 -0.50 -2.72
C LYS A 90 -12.48 -1.65 -3.28
N GLN A 91 -11.17 -1.64 -3.05
CA GLN A 91 -10.33 -2.73 -3.53
C GLN A 91 -10.61 -4.03 -2.78
N LEU A 92 -10.83 -3.99 -1.46
CA LEU A 92 -11.14 -5.16 -0.64
C LEU A 92 -12.49 -5.84 -0.96
N THR A 93 -13.37 -5.23 -1.76
CA THR A 93 -14.60 -5.90 -2.24
C THR A 93 -14.36 -6.80 -3.46
N ARG A 94 -13.13 -6.86 -3.97
CA ARG A 94 -12.76 -7.69 -5.13
C ARG A 94 -12.03 -8.94 -4.64
N ASP A 95 -12.04 -9.98 -5.47
CA ASP A 95 -11.26 -11.19 -5.20
C ASP A 95 -9.78 -10.92 -5.38
N HIS A 96 -8.99 -11.33 -4.39
CA HIS A 96 -7.55 -11.17 -4.35
C HIS A 96 -6.89 -12.44 -3.87
N THR A 97 -5.59 -12.56 -4.14
CA THR A 97 -4.76 -13.52 -3.41
C THR A 97 -4.77 -13.17 -1.92
N SER A 98 -4.60 -14.19 -1.06
CA SER A 98 -4.50 -13.98 0.40
C SER A 98 -3.39 -12.98 0.78
N ALA A 99 -2.30 -12.97 0.00
CA ALA A 99 -1.20 -12.01 0.18
C ALA A 99 -1.66 -10.57 -0.11
N THR A 100 -2.32 -10.33 -1.25
CA THR A 100 -2.83 -9.01 -1.64
C THR A 100 -3.91 -8.50 -0.68
N ASP A 101 -4.84 -9.36 -0.26
CA ASP A 101 -5.85 -8.98 0.75
C ASP A 101 -5.17 -8.59 2.08
N SER A 102 -4.12 -9.30 2.49
CA SER A 102 -3.39 -8.98 3.73
C SER A 102 -2.68 -7.62 3.66
N ILE A 103 -1.99 -7.29 2.55
CA ILE A 103 -1.31 -6.00 2.43
C ILE A 103 -2.30 -4.83 2.39
N LEU A 104 -3.46 -5.00 1.73
CA LEU A 104 -4.51 -3.99 1.66
C LEU A 104 -5.14 -3.73 3.04
N ARG A 105 -5.42 -4.79 3.80
CA ARG A 105 -5.97 -4.67 5.15
C ARG A 105 -4.98 -4.01 6.12
N VAL A 106 -3.69 -4.29 6.01
CA VAL A 106 -2.67 -3.62 6.83
C VAL A 106 -2.66 -2.12 6.54
N SER A 107 -2.64 -1.70 5.27
CA SER A 107 -2.71 -0.28 4.91
C SER A 107 -4.04 0.37 5.38
N LEU A 108 -5.15 -0.40 5.40
CA LEU A 108 -6.43 0.07 5.96
C LEU A 108 -6.36 0.25 7.48
N ALA A 109 -5.74 -0.67 8.21
CA ALA A 109 -5.56 -0.55 9.65
C ALA A 109 -4.74 0.70 10.01
N GLU A 110 -3.67 0.97 9.27
CA GLU A 110 -2.85 2.18 9.41
C GLU A 110 -3.67 3.46 9.13
N CYS A 111 -4.48 3.46 8.05
CA CYS A 111 -5.37 4.57 7.75
C CYS A 111 -6.38 4.83 8.88
N LEU A 112 -7.00 3.77 9.42
CA LEU A 112 -7.96 3.86 10.52
C LEU A 112 -7.29 4.36 11.80
N PHE A 113 -6.07 3.89 12.09
CA PHE A 113 -5.26 4.36 13.19
C PHE A 113 -4.97 5.86 13.06
N ALA A 114 -4.51 6.32 11.89
CA ALA A 114 -4.21 7.73 11.63
C ALA A 114 -5.45 8.63 11.80
N ARG A 115 -6.63 8.11 11.46
CA ARG A 115 -7.93 8.77 11.67
C ARG A 115 -8.44 8.70 13.12
N ARG A 116 -7.70 8.09 14.03
CA ARG A 116 -8.09 7.84 15.44
C ARG A 116 -9.31 6.94 15.60
N GLU A 117 -9.63 6.13 14.59
CA GLU A 117 -10.68 5.12 14.65
C GLU A 117 -10.14 3.81 15.25
N PHE A 118 -9.58 3.90 16.46
CA PHE A 118 -8.74 2.85 17.06
C PHE A 118 -9.43 1.50 17.19
N VAL A 119 -10.71 1.48 17.61
CA VAL A 119 -11.50 0.25 17.74
C VAL A 119 -11.62 -0.49 16.40
N LYS A 120 -11.77 0.24 15.28
CA LYS A 120 -11.84 -0.38 13.95
C LYS A 120 -10.46 -0.87 13.51
N ALA A 121 -9.41 -0.11 13.78
CA ALA A 121 -8.05 -0.51 13.47
C ALA A 121 -7.66 -1.79 14.22
N GLU A 122 -8.00 -1.91 15.50
CA GLU A 122 -7.81 -3.12 16.32
C GLU A 122 -8.53 -4.33 15.74
N GLY A 123 -9.80 -4.17 15.34
CA GLY A 123 -10.55 -5.26 14.71
C GLY A 123 -9.83 -5.80 13.48
N VAL A 124 -9.33 -4.92 12.61
CA VAL A 124 -8.57 -5.33 11.41
C VAL A 124 -7.24 -6.00 11.79
N CYS A 125 -6.51 -5.48 12.77
CA CYS A 125 -5.25 -6.08 13.24
C CYS A 125 -5.46 -7.47 13.84
N ALA A 126 -6.51 -7.67 14.64
CA ALA A 126 -6.85 -8.96 15.24
C ALA A 126 -7.19 -10.01 14.17
N ASP A 127 -8.02 -9.63 13.19
CA ASP A 127 -8.37 -10.49 12.05
C ASP A 127 -7.14 -10.92 11.24
N LEU A 128 -6.19 -9.99 11.06
CA LEU A 128 -4.95 -10.27 10.36
C LEU A 128 -4.03 -11.19 11.17
N ASN A 129 -3.89 -10.97 12.47
CA ASN A 129 -2.98 -11.76 13.30
C ASN A 129 -3.33 -13.26 13.31
N ASN A 130 -4.61 -13.59 13.18
CA ASN A 130 -5.11 -14.97 13.14
C ASN A 130 -4.79 -15.70 11.82
N ARG A 131 -4.14 -15.06 10.84
CA ARG A 131 -3.84 -15.65 9.53
C ARG A 131 -2.50 -16.39 9.52
N HIS A 132 -2.50 -17.57 8.93
CA HIS A 132 -1.33 -18.45 8.84
C HIS A 132 -0.23 -17.95 7.89
N ALA A 133 -0.55 -17.13 6.89
CA ALA A 133 0.41 -16.67 5.89
C ALA A 133 0.18 -15.19 5.55
N ILE A 134 1.09 -14.32 6.02
CA ILE A 134 1.11 -12.89 5.71
C ILE A 134 2.50 -12.57 5.13
N PRO A 135 2.61 -11.77 4.05
CA PRO A 135 3.90 -11.34 3.53
C PRO A 135 4.76 -10.66 4.60
N LYS A 136 6.07 -10.92 4.61
CA LYS A 136 7.01 -10.42 5.64
C LYS A 136 6.86 -8.92 5.92
N MET A 137 6.78 -8.11 4.86
CA MET A 137 6.64 -6.65 5.02
C MET A 137 5.29 -6.24 5.62
N ALA A 138 4.21 -6.95 5.27
CA ALA A 138 2.90 -6.71 5.86
C ALA A 138 2.83 -7.17 7.32
N ARG A 139 3.52 -8.25 7.68
CA ARG A 139 3.70 -8.68 9.08
C ARG A 139 4.42 -7.62 9.90
N LEU A 140 5.52 -7.06 9.38
CA LEU A 140 6.23 -5.96 10.04
C LEU A 140 5.31 -4.75 10.29
N ARG A 141 4.61 -4.28 9.25
CA ARG A 141 3.67 -3.16 9.33
C ARG A 141 2.50 -3.43 10.31
N LEU A 142 1.98 -4.66 10.33
CA LEU A 142 0.98 -5.10 11.30
C LEU A 142 1.51 -4.97 12.73
N CYS A 143 2.69 -5.50 13.02
CA CYS A 143 3.29 -5.43 14.36
C CYS A 143 3.48 -3.98 14.82
N ILE A 144 4.00 -3.12 13.94
CA ILE A 144 4.16 -1.69 14.21
C ILE A 144 2.81 -1.03 14.54
N THR A 145 1.77 -1.33 13.78
CA THR A 145 0.44 -0.74 13.97
C THR A 145 -0.22 -1.23 15.25
N ALA A 146 -0.13 -2.54 15.54
CA ALA A 146 -0.63 -3.14 16.76
C ALA A 146 0.09 -2.59 18.01
N ALA A 147 1.41 -2.42 17.94
CA ALA A 147 2.19 -1.82 19.02
C ALA A 147 1.75 -0.37 19.31
N LYS A 148 1.48 0.42 18.27
CA LYS A 148 0.94 1.79 18.39
C LYS A 148 -0.46 1.80 19.04
N LEU A 149 -1.31 0.82 18.71
CA LEU A 149 -2.64 0.67 19.34
C LEU A 149 -2.52 0.35 20.83
N CYS A 150 -1.65 -0.59 21.21
CA CYS A 150 -1.36 -0.88 22.63
C CYS A 150 -0.89 0.39 23.38
N HIS A 151 -0.03 1.22 22.77
CA HIS A 151 0.39 2.50 23.35
C HIS A 151 -0.78 3.46 23.59
N VAL A 152 -1.74 3.56 22.67
CA VAL A 152 -2.95 4.38 22.84
C VAL A 152 -3.79 3.89 24.03
N GLN A 153 -3.78 2.59 24.31
CA GLN A 153 -4.49 1.97 25.42
C GLN A 153 -3.70 1.94 26.74
N ALA A 154 -2.47 2.47 26.76
CA ALA A 154 -1.53 2.32 27.87
C ALA A 154 -1.15 0.86 28.23
N ASP A 155 -1.32 -0.08 27.29
CA ASP A 155 -0.85 -1.46 27.41
C ASP A 155 0.63 -1.56 27.00
N LEU A 156 1.53 -1.23 27.92
CA LEU A 156 2.97 -1.24 27.66
C LEU A 156 3.52 -2.66 27.42
N SER A 157 2.93 -3.67 28.06
CA SER A 157 3.34 -5.07 27.92
C SER A 157 3.01 -5.60 26.53
N GLY A 158 1.78 -5.36 26.06
CA GLY A 158 1.38 -5.70 24.69
C GLY A 158 2.20 -4.94 23.66
N ALA A 159 2.42 -3.63 23.87
CA ALA A 159 3.27 -2.84 22.98
C ALA A 159 4.68 -3.41 22.86
N PHE A 160 5.32 -3.77 23.98
CA PHE A 160 6.66 -4.36 23.99
C PHE A 160 6.73 -5.70 23.25
N SER A 161 5.72 -6.55 23.40
CA SER A 161 5.63 -7.82 22.67
C SER A 161 5.60 -7.58 21.15
N TRP A 162 4.75 -6.65 20.69
CA TRP A 162 4.64 -6.34 19.27
C TRP A 162 5.90 -5.69 18.69
N TRP A 163 6.58 -4.82 19.44
CA TRP A 163 7.86 -4.27 19.01
C TRP A 163 8.94 -5.35 18.90
N THR A 164 8.92 -6.33 19.80
CA THR A 164 9.86 -7.46 19.77
C THR A 164 9.63 -8.34 18.54
N GLU A 165 8.38 -8.60 18.15
CA GLU A 165 8.07 -9.34 16.93
C GLU A 165 8.45 -8.57 15.65
N ALA A 166 8.50 -7.24 15.71
CA ALA A 166 8.86 -6.38 14.58
C ALA A 166 10.38 -6.31 14.30
N LEU A 167 11.24 -6.63 15.26
CA LEU A 167 12.71 -6.53 15.19
C LEU A 167 13.36 -7.85 14.77
#